data_AF-X5WYC2-F1
#
_entry.id   AF-X5WYC2-F1
#
_cell.length_a   1.000
_cell.length_b   1.000
_cell.length_c   1.000
_cell.angle_alpha   90.00
_cell.angle_beta   90.00
_cell.angle_gamma   90.00
#
_symmetry.space_group_name_H-M   'P 1'
#
loop_
_entity.id
_entity.type
_entity.pdbx_description
1 polymer ?
#
loop_
_entity_poly.entity_id
_entity_poly.type
_entity_poly.pdbx_seq_one_letter_code
_entity_poly.pdbx_strand_id
1 'polypeptide(L)'
;MARPPTSNLEAYDYYLQAETASRSVLQAGLREALTLYDKAEELDPAFAEAFAADARTTIYIWREAFNDVIQSAPARKRAYEKASRALELDPDLSSPYAILGIMQVVNRRYEDAIASAKKAVSIGPGDAEAQAALGYVQLYAGNHAEAATAVETALRLDPDLSAINRETAGLVFLLQGNVEKAIETLEHTRDDASTVGNFRFTLAAAYVRGGRLPNAKAAIAEGLRLVAGSSYVDSLAGWEMTHAHFRNPQDLAILVAALRQAGLPQWRFGFTPAEQDQLQGAEIASLVIGHTLQGQIEPGLQPAFLQIGSDGKAAFRSTTRLVTETVYVDGDLLCEQSENLFGRPDCGPVYRRNDAAGKSYSYANTSKVFHFTVVR
;
A
#
# COMPACT_ATOMS: atom_id res chain seq x y z
N MET A 1 21.80 9.02 -32.56
CA MET A 1 21.78 8.38 -31.23
C MET A 1 21.96 9.48 -30.21
N ALA A 2 21.07 9.57 -29.22
CA ALA A 2 21.26 10.51 -28.11
C ALA A 2 22.54 10.15 -27.36
N ARG A 3 23.27 11.15 -26.86
CA ARG A 3 24.45 10.93 -26.01
C ARG A 3 23.98 10.23 -24.71
N PRO A 4 24.73 9.26 -24.17
CA PRO A 4 24.37 8.66 -22.89
C PRO A 4 24.23 9.75 -21.81
N PRO A 5 23.26 9.60 -20.90
CA PRO A 5 22.98 10.58 -19.84
C PRO A 5 24.14 10.76 -18.86
N THR A 6 25.11 9.84 -18.84
CA THR A 6 26.34 9.91 -18.07
C THR A 6 27.58 9.77 -18.98
N SER A 7 28.70 10.36 -18.58
CA SER A 7 30.01 10.07 -19.18
C SER A 7 30.70 8.81 -18.64
N ASN A 8 30.20 8.24 -17.53
CA ASN A 8 30.70 7.00 -16.96
C ASN A 8 29.96 5.80 -17.59
N LEU A 9 30.62 5.12 -18.53
CA LEU A 9 30.03 4.00 -19.27
C LEU A 9 29.74 2.78 -18.39
N GLU A 10 30.49 2.59 -17.30
CA GLU A 10 30.24 1.50 -16.35
C GLU A 10 28.99 1.79 -15.52
N ALA A 11 28.81 3.04 -15.07
CA ALA A 11 27.57 3.47 -14.43
C ALA A 11 26.36 3.32 -15.37
N TYR A 12 26.53 3.67 -16.66
CA TYR A 12 25.49 3.51 -17.67
C TYR A 12 25.11 2.04 -17.89
N ASP A 13 26.08 1.13 -17.92
CA ASP A 13 25.83 -0.30 -18.08
C ASP A 13 25.03 -0.86 -16.89
N TYR A 14 25.43 -0.53 -15.65
CA TYR A 14 24.66 -0.91 -14.46
C TYR A 14 23.25 -0.34 -14.47
N TYR A 15 23.08 0.91 -14.90
CA TYR A 15 21.75 1.52 -15.07
C TYR A 15 20.88 0.76 -16.08
N LEU A 16 21.41 0.38 -17.23
CA LEU A 16 20.65 -0.38 -18.25
C LEU A 16 20.28 -1.79 -17.76
N GLN A 17 21.17 -2.45 -17.03
CA GLN A 17 20.88 -3.72 -16.38
C GLN A 17 19.78 -3.55 -15.31
N ALA A 18 19.85 -2.47 -14.52
CA ALA A 18 18.83 -2.14 -13.52
C ALA A 18 17.46 -1.90 -14.15
N GLU A 19 17.39 -1.13 -15.23
CA GLU A 19 16.16 -0.89 -15.99
C GLU A 19 15.56 -2.19 -16.52
N THR A 20 16.41 -3.09 -17.04
CA THR A 20 15.97 -4.42 -17.50
C THR A 20 15.44 -5.27 -16.35
N ALA A 21 16.15 -5.32 -15.22
CA ALA A 21 15.75 -6.04 -14.03
C ALA A 21 14.44 -5.48 -13.42
N SER A 22 14.25 -4.15 -13.47
CA SER A 22 13.06 -3.47 -12.94
C SER A 22 11.77 -3.81 -13.69
N ARG A 23 11.87 -4.22 -14.97
CA ARG A 23 10.74 -4.71 -15.78
C ARG A 23 10.27 -6.10 -15.33
N SER A 24 11.09 -6.83 -14.59
CA SER A 24 10.67 -8.08 -13.98
C SER A 24 9.66 -7.79 -12.87
N VAL A 25 8.42 -8.28 -13.03
CA VAL A 25 7.40 -8.23 -11.98
C VAL A 25 7.70 -9.18 -10.80
N LEU A 26 8.82 -9.91 -10.86
CA LEU A 26 9.27 -10.79 -9.79
C LEU A 26 10.08 -10.01 -8.76
N GLN A 27 9.82 -10.27 -7.47
CA GLN A 27 10.53 -9.66 -6.34
C GLN A 27 12.06 -9.81 -6.41
N ALA A 28 12.57 -10.89 -7.01
CA ALA A 28 14.01 -11.09 -7.21
C ALA A 28 14.62 -10.05 -8.17
N GLY A 29 13.96 -9.78 -9.30
CA GLY A 29 14.41 -8.78 -10.26
C GLY A 29 14.33 -7.35 -9.70
N LEU A 30 13.32 -7.06 -8.88
CA LEU A 30 13.23 -5.77 -8.18
C LEU A 30 14.36 -5.55 -7.17
N ARG A 31 14.75 -6.58 -6.39
CA ARG A 31 15.92 -6.51 -5.49
C ARG A 31 17.23 -6.30 -6.26
N GLU A 32 17.38 -7.00 -7.38
CA GLU A 32 18.52 -6.86 -8.27
C GLU A 32 18.58 -5.45 -8.85
N ALA A 33 17.46 -4.91 -9.34
CA ALA A 33 17.38 -3.55 -9.88
C ALA A 33 17.84 -2.50 -8.86
N LEU A 34 17.34 -2.54 -7.62
CA LEU A 34 17.77 -1.60 -6.56
C LEU A 34 19.29 -1.69 -6.30
N THR A 35 19.84 -2.90 -6.30
CA THR A 35 21.30 -3.12 -6.11
C THR A 35 22.11 -2.55 -7.28
N LEU A 36 21.61 -2.69 -8.51
CA LEU A 36 22.28 -2.19 -9.70
C LEU A 36 22.19 -0.66 -9.80
N TYR A 37 21.07 -0.05 -9.41
CA TYR A 37 20.98 1.41 -9.30
C TYR A 37 21.98 1.94 -8.27
N ASP A 38 22.10 1.33 -7.09
CA ASP A 38 23.07 1.75 -6.07
C ASP A 38 24.52 1.74 -6.61
N LYS A 39 24.88 0.74 -7.44
CA LYS A 39 26.19 0.70 -8.11
C LYS A 39 26.37 1.82 -9.13
N ALA A 40 25.35 2.07 -9.96
CA ALA A 40 25.40 3.13 -10.97
C ALA A 40 25.60 4.50 -10.31
N GLU A 41 24.89 4.77 -9.22
CA GLU A 41 24.98 6.02 -8.46
C GLU A 41 26.29 6.18 -7.69
N GLU A 42 26.87 5.09 -7.16
CA GLU A 42 28.19 5.11 -6.52
C GLU A 42 29.29 5.47 -7.53
N LEU A 43 29.22 4.91 -8.74
CA LEU A 43 30.16 5.16 -9.82
C LEU A 43 29.99 6.54 -10.45
N ASP A 44 28.77 7.08 -10.47
CA ASP A 44 28.49 8.44 -10.92
C ASP A 44 27.42 9.14 -10.05
N PRO A 45 27.85 9.88 -9.01
CA PRO A 45 26.94 10.64 -8.14
C PRO A 45 26.23 11.83 -8.80
N ALA A 46 26.51 12.10 -10.08
CA ALA A 46 25.86 13.12 -10.90
C ALA A 46 24.87 12.54 -11.93
N PHE A 47 24.65 11.22 -11.95
CA PHE A 47 23.78 10.55 -12.91
C PHE A 47 22.29 10.67 -12.53
N ALA A 48 21.67 11.80 -12.86
CA ALA A 48 20.31 12.16 -12.45
C ALA A 48 19.24 11.09 -12.79
N GLU A 49 19.31 10.48 -13.98
CA GLU A 49 18.34 9.50 -14.45
C GLU A 49 18.43 8.17 -13.68
N ALA A 50 19.62 7.80 -13.17
CA ALA A 50 19.75 6.63 -12.31
C ALA A 50 19.00 6.83 -10.98
N PHE A 51 19.19 7.99 -10.34
CA PHE A 51 18.43 8.35 -9.14
C PHE A 51 16.91 8.42 -9.41
N ALA A 52 16.50 8.96 -10.56
CA ALA A 52 15.09 9.04 -10.93
C ALA A 52 14.47 7.65 -11.15
N ALA A 53 15.19 6.74 -11.82
CA ALA A 53 14.74 5.38 -12.08
C ALA A 53 14.68 4.51 -10.81
N ASP A 54 15.64 4.69 -9.89
CA ASP A 54 15.58 4.08 -8.56
C ASP A 54 14.34 4.55 -7.79
N ALA A 55 14.10 5.87 -7.76
CA ALA A 55 12.93 6.42 -7.11
C ALA A 55 11.61 5.86 -7.69
N ARG A 56 11.53 5.75 -9.03
CA ARG A 56 10.38 5.16 -9.74
C ARG A 56 10.15 3.70 -9.33
N THR A 57 11.21 2.90 -9.38
CA THR A 57 11.17 1.47 -9.00
C THR A 57 10.81 1.29 -7.53
N THR A 58 11.37 2.12 -6.65
CA THR A 58 11.09 2.08 -5.21
C THR A 58 9.64 2.44 -4.90
N ILE A 59 9.04 3.43 -5.60
CA ILE A 59 7.62 3.74 -5.47
C ILE A 59 6.73 2.59 -5.95
N TYR A 60 7.10 1.94 -7.04
CA TYR A 60 6.37 0.75 -7.51
C TYR A 60 6.36 -0.35 -6.44
N ILE A 61 7.53 -0.70 -5.89
CA ILE A 61 7.68 -1.69 -4.81
C ILE A 61 6.82 -1.32 -3.59
N TRP A 62 6.84 -0.05 -3.19
CA TRP A 62 6.09 0.42 -2.04
C TRP A 62 4.57 0.36 -2.28
N ARG A 63 4.08 0.81 -3.45
CA ARG A 63 2.63 0.80 -3.75
C ARG A 63 2.07 -0.62 -3.90
N GLU A 64 2.83 -1.56 -4.45
CA GLU A 64 2.45 -2.98 -4.54
C GLU A 64 2.61 -3.76 -3.23
N ALA A 65 3.07 -3.09 -2.15
CA ALA A 65 3.29 -3.69 -0.84
C ALA A 65 4.28 -4.88 -0.85
N PHE A 66 5.30 -4.85 -1.71
CA PHE A 66 6.40 -5.82 -1.75
C PHE A 66 7.41 -5.60 -0.61
N ASN A 67 6.93 -5.74 0.62
CA ASN A 67 7.70 -5.47 1.83
C ASN A 67 8.89 -6.44 2.00
N ASP A 68 8.85 -7.60 1.37
CA ASP A 68 9.95 -8.56 1.34
C ASP A 68 11.15 -8.08 0.49
N VAL A 69 10.93 -7.14 -0.44
CA VAL A 69 11.99 -6.48 -1.21
C VAL A 69 12.60 -5.35 -0.38
N ILE A 70 11.79 -4.37 -0.01
CA ILE A 70 12.14 -3.31 0.93
C ILE A 70 10.91 -2.95 1.76
N GLN A 71 11.08 -2.85 3.08
CA GLN A 71 9.98 -2.52 3.99
C GLN A 71 9.43 -1.12 3.67
N SER A 72 8.12 -0.93 3.88
CA SER A 72 7.40 0.30 3.51
C SER A 72 8.04 1.61 4.00
N ALA A 73 8.54 1.66 5.24
CA ALA A 73 9.15 2.88 5.77
C ALA A 73 10.49 3.23 5.09
N PRO A 74 11.47 2.30 5.03
CA PRO A 74 12.68 2.48 4.21
C PRO A 74 12.40 2.78 2.73
N ALA A 75 11.41 2.12 2.12
CA ALA A 75 11.07 2.34 0.71
C ALA A 75 10.63 3.78 0.45
N ARG A 76 9.74 4.34 1.29
CA ARG A 76 9.35 5.75 1.17
C ARG A 76 10.54 6.68 1.36
N LYS A 77 11.37 6.45 2.38
CA LYS A 77 12.55 7.28 2.62
C LYS A 77 13.47 7.28 1.38
N ARG A 78 13.79 6.09 0.86
CA ARG A 78 14.60 5.93 -0.35
C ARG A 78 13.97 6.65 -1.54
N ALA A 79 12.69 6.43 -1.83
CA ALA A 79 12.01 7.10 -2.95
C ALA A 79 12.09 8.63 -2.85
N TYR A 80 11.89 9.20 -1.66
CA TYR A 80 12.00 10.64 -1.44
C TYR A 80 13.42 11.15 -1.65
N GLU A 81 14.41 10.50 -1.06
CA GLU A 81 15.83 10.90 -1.15
C GLU A 81 16.31 10.82 -2.60
N LYS A 82 16.01 9.73 -3.30
CA LYS A 82 16.41 9.51 -4.69
C LYS A 82 15.71 10.48 -5.65
N ALA A 83 14.40 10.71 -5.50
CA ALA A 83 13.68 11.69 -6.31
C ALA A 83 14.19 13.12 -6.06
N SER A 84 14.48 13.48 -4.79
CA SER A 84 15.03 14.80 -4.46
C SER A 84 16.42 14.99 -5.05
N ARG A 85 17.27 13.96 -4.95
CA ARG A 85 18.62 13.98 -5.54
C ARG A 85 18.58 14.10 -7.06
N ALA A 86 17.68 13.39 -7.73
CA ALA A 86 17.49 13.52 -9.17
C ALA A 86 17.14 14.97 -9.56
N LEU A 87 16.27 15.64 -8.81
CA LEU A 87 15.90 17.04 -9.07
C LEU A 87 16.98 18.07 -8.74
N GLU A 88 17.84 17.79 -7.76
CA GLU A 88 19.03 18.61 -7.50
C GLU A 88 20.02 18.57 -8.67
N LEU A 89 20.14 17.41 -9.32
CA LEU A 89 21.05 17.18 -10.44
C LEU A 89 20.46 17.67 -11.76
N ASP A 90 19.18 17.36 -12.01
CA ASP A 90 18.44 17.77 -13.19
C ASP A 90 16.98 18.11 -12.84
N PRO A 91 16.62 19.41 -12.77
CA PRO A 91 15.27 19.86 -12.45
C PRO A 91 14.27 19.71 -13.62
N ASP A 92 14.73 19.30 -14.80
CA ASP A 92 13.92 19.11 -16.01
C ASP A 92 13.57 17.64 -16.26
N LEU A 93 13.77 16.75 -15.28
CA LEU A 93 13.22 15.40 -15.29
C LEU A 93 11.76 15.38 -14.83
N SER A 94 10.86 14.77 -15.61
CA SER A 94 9.42 14.67 -15.28
C SER A 94 9.14 13.70 -14.13
N SER A 95 9.77 12.52 -14.15
CA SER A 95 9.42 11.41 -13.27
C SER A 95 9.64 11.67 -11.78
N PRO A 96 10.68 12.41 -11.32
CA PRO A 96 10.83 12.73 -9.90
C PRO A 96 9.68 13.60 -9.36
N TYR A 97 9.15 14.53 -10.14
CA TYR A 97 7.97 15.31 -9.72
C TYR A 97 6.71 14.44 -9.62
N ALA A 98 6.53 13.47 -10.52
CA ALA A 98 5.42 12.51 -10.46
C ALA A 98 5.51 11.66 -9.17
N ILE A 99 6.71 11.18 -8.84
CA ILE A 99 7.01 10.43 -7.62
C ILE A 99 6.71 11.27 -6.37
N LEU A 100 7.20 12.50 -6.32
CA LEU A 100 6.93 13.41 -5.21
C LEU A 100 5.44 13.68 -5.05
N GLY A 101 4.70 13.83 -6.16
CA GLY A 101 3.24 14.00 -6.15
C GLY A 101 2.52 12.83 -5.47
N ILE A 102 2.86 11.60 -5.86
CA ILE A 102 2.31 10.38 -5.23
C ILE A 102 2.65 10.34 -3.73
N MET A 103 3.89 10.66 -3.36
CA MET A 103 4.31 10.67 -1.94
C MET A 103 3.62 11.76 -1.12
N GLN A 104 3.36 12.92 -1.71
CA GLN A 104 2.67 14.04 -1.05
C GLN A 104 1.21 13.68 -0.74
N VAL A 105 0.53 12.91 -1.59
CA VAL A 105 -0.82 12.37 -1.34
C VAL A 105 -0.88 11.53 -0.06
N VAL A 106 0.10 10.65 0.17
CA VAL A 106 0.17 9.79 1.38
C VAL A 106 0.20 10.62 2.66
N ASN A 107 0.89 11.77 2.60
CA ASN A 107 0.98 12.73 3.68
C ASN A 107 -0.19 13.72 3.71
N ARG A 108 -1.23 13.49 2.89
CA ARG A 108 -2.41 14.37 2.73
C ARG A 108 -2.06 15.81 2.31
N ARG A 109 -0.89 16.01 1.68
CA ARG A 109 -0.47 17.30 1.10
C ARG A 109 -0.95 17.38 -0.34
N TYR A 110 -2.27 17.47 -0.49
CA TYR A 110 -2.93 17.32 -1.79
C TYR A 110 -2.61 18.46 -2.76
N GLU A 111 -2.55 19.70 -2.28
CA GLU A 111 -2.21 20.88 -3.08
C GLU A 111 -0.79 20.78 -3.64
N ASP A 112 0.17 20.44 -2.78
CA ASP A 112 1.56 20.19 -3.18
C ASP A 112 1.64 19.04 -4.18
N ALA A 113 0.88 17.96 -3.94
CA ALA A 113 0.81 16.82 -4.84
C ALA A 113 0.34 17.21 -6.23
N ILE A 114 -0.73 18.01 -6.32
CA ILE A 114 -1.28 18.50 -7.59
C ILE A 114 -0.25 19.39 -8.30
N ALA A 115 0.45 20.26 -7.57
CA ALA A 115 1.48 21.11 -8.14
C ALA A 115 2.64 20.29 -8.73
N SER A 116 3.14 19.30 -7.99
CA SER A 116 4.22 18.41 -8.45
C SER A 116 3.78 17.59 -9.66
N ALA A 117 2.60 16.95 -9.62
CA ALA A 117 2.12 16.16 -10.75
C ALA A 117 1.86 17.01 -12.01
N LYS A 118 1.35 18.23 -11.85
CA LYS A 118 1.23 19.19 -12.98
C LYS A 118 2.59 19.60 -13.54
N LYS A 119 3.60 19.78 -12.68
CA LYS A 119 4.97 20.07 -13.12
C LYS A 119 5.56 18.91 -13.91
N ALA A 120 5.36 17.66 -13.46
CA ALA A 120 5.75 16.46 -14.20
C ALA A 120 5.16 16.44 -15.62
N VAL A 121 3.85 16.65 -15.75
CA VAL A 121 3.15 16.72 -17.05
C VAL A 121 3.61 17.90 -17.90
N SER A 122 3.94 19.05 -17.29
CA SER A 122 4.43 20.21 -18.05
C SER A 122 5.81 20.00 -18.67
N ILE A 123 6.66 19.21 -18.00
CA ILE A 123 8.00 18.82 -18.47
C ILE A 123 7.87 17.74 -19.55
N GLY A 124 7.09 16.70 -19.27
CA GLY A 124 6.86 15.56 -20.15
C GLY A 124 5.40 15.46 -20.59
N PRO A 125 4.90 16.30 -21.52
CA PRO A 125 3.49 16.24 -21.94
C PRO A 125 3.12 14.93 -22.65
N GLY A 126 4.11 14.23 -23.21
CA GLY A 126 3.98 12.89 -23.82
C GLY A 126 4.35 11.73 -22.89
N ASP A 127 4.64 12.01 -21.62
CA ASP A 127 4.96 10.99 -20.62
C ASP A 127 3.66 10.41 -20.03
N ALA A 128 3.36 9.17 -20.40
CA ALA A 128 2.15 8.48 -19.95
C ALA A 128 2.18 8.19 -18.44
N GLU A 129 3.35 7.96 -17.84
CA GLU A 129 3.49 7.75 -16.39
C GLU A 129 3.22 9.05 -15.63
N ALA A 130 3.70 10.19 -16.13
CA ALA A 130 3.40 11.50 -15.54
C ALA A 130 1.89 11.82 -15.57
N GLN A 131 1.21 11.47 -16.67
CA GLN A 131 -0.25 11.60 -16.77
C GLN A 131 -0.99 10.66 -15.83
N ALA A 132 -0.53 9.41 -15.70
CA ALA A 132 -1.11 8.45 -14.74
C ALA A 132 -0.92 8.92 -13.29
N ALA A 133 0.26 9.48 -12.95
CA ALA A 133 0.51 10.07 -11.65
C ALA A 133 -0.37 11.29 -11.36
N LEU A 134 -0.62 12.14 -12.36
CA LEU A 134 -1.61 13.22 -12.23
C LEU A 134 -3.01 12.67 -11.98
N GLY A 135 -3.41 11.61 -12.68
CA GLY A 135 -4.66 10.89 -12.45
C GLY A 135 -4.79 10.37 -11.02
N TYR A 136 -3.76 9.69 -10.52
CA TYR A 136 -3.66 9.23 -9.13
C TYR A 136 -3.82 10.40 -8.14
N VAL A 137 -3.04 11.47 -8.32
CA VAL A 137 -3.06 12.62 -7.41
C VAL A 137 -4.42 13.29 -7.38
N GLN A 138 -5.05 13.50 -8.55
CA GLN A 138 -6.37 14.11 -8.64
C GLN A 138 -7.45 13.23 -8.02
N LEU A 139 -7.37 11.91 -8.20
CA LEU A 139 -8.28 10.94 -7.57
C LEU A 139 -8.31 11.12 -6.06
N TYR A 140 -7.15 11.04 -5.41
CA TYR A 140 -7.06 11.14 -3.95
C TYR A 140 -7.32 12.56 -3.44
N ALA A 141 -7.15 13.59 -4.27
CA ALA A 141 -7.55 14.96 -3.96
C ALA A 141 -9.06 15.22 -4.14
N GLY A 142 -9.84 14.22 -4.61
CA GLY A 142 -11.30 14.31 -4.79
C GLY A 142 -11.74 14.94 -6.12
N ASN A 143 -10.81 15.17 -7.05
CA ASN A 143 -11.07 15.85 -8.33
C ASN A 143 -11.29 14.80 -9.43
N HIS A 144 -12.44 14.11 -9.39
CA HIS A 144 -12.68 12.92 -10.23
C HIS A 144 -12.70 13.21 -11.73
N ALA A 145 -13.18 14.39 -12.15
CA ALA A 145 -13.23 14.76 -13.57
C ALA A 145 -11.84 15.02 -14.16
N GLU A 146 -10.98 15.73 -13.41
CA GLU A 146 -9.58 15.96 -13.75
C GLU A 146 -8.79 14.65 -13.73
N ALA A 147 -9.06 13.79 -12.75
CA ALA A 147 -8.46 12.46 -12.68
C ALA A 147 -8.80 11.64 -13.93
N ALA A 148 -10.06 11.63 -14.35
CA ALA A 148 -10.52 10.92 -15.55
C ALA A 148 -9.82 11.43 -16.82
N THR A 149 -9.74 12.75 -16.98
CA THR A 149 -9.04 13.38 -18.11
C THR A 149 -7.57 12.95 -18.17
N ALA A 150 -6.89 12.91 -17.02
CA ALA A 150 -5.48 12.54 -16.93
C ALA A 150 -5.25 11.06 -17.25
N VAL A 151 -6.03 10.13 -16.68
CA VAL A 151 -5.87 8.69 -16.95
C VAL A 151 -6.30 8.32 -18.38
N GLU A 152 -7.28 9.01 -18.97
CA GLU A 152 -7.63 8.84 -20.39
C GLU A 152 -6.50 9.31 -21.30
N THR A 153 -5.83 10.40 -20.93
CA THR A 153 -4.63 10.85 -21.64
C THR A 153 -3.49 9.85 -21.51
N ALA A 154 -3.26 9.32 -20.30
CA ALA A 154 -2.25 8.29 -20.07
C ALA A 154 -2.48 7.05 -20.94
N LEU A 155 -3.70 6.49 -20.93
CA LEU A 155 -4.09 5.32 -21.73
C LEU A 155 -4.02 5.58 -23.25
N ARG A 156 -4.18 6.82 -23.69
CA ARG A 156 -4.04 7.20 -25.11
C ARG A 156 -2.57 7.32 -25.53
N LEU A 157 -1.71 7.83 -24.64
CA LEU A 157 -0.27 7.94 -24.89
C LEU A 157 0.40 6.58 -24.89
N ASP A 158 -0.02 5.72 -23.97
CA ASP A 158 0.45 4.35 -23.83
C ASP A 158 -0.72 3.40 -23.54
N PRO A 159 -1.18 2.65 -24.56
CA PRO A 159 -2.21 1.62 -24.35
C PRO A 159 -1.76 0.48 -23.41
N ASP A 160 -0.45 0.29 -23.24
CA ASP A 160 0.18 -0.75 -22.42
C ASP A 160 0.71 -0.22 -21.07
N LEU A 161 -0.03 0.73 -20.47
CA LEU A 161 0.28 1.19 -19.11
C LEU A 161 0.51 0.02 -18.16
N SER A 162 1.48 0.20 -17.25
CA SER A 162 1.73 -0.73 -16.16
C SER A 162 0.43 -1.06 -15.41
N ALA A 163 0.32 -2.31 -14.94
CA ALA A 163 -0.90 -2.79 -14.30
C ALA A 163 -1.37 -1.90 -13.13
N ILE A 164 -0.45 -1.34 -12.35
CA ILE A 164 -0.79 -0.41 -11.25
C ILE A 164 -1.36 0.94 -11.73
N ASN A 165 -0.87 1.46 -12.85
CA ASN A 165 -1.39 2.69 -13.45
C ASN A 165 -2.75 2.43 -14.12
N ARG A 166 -2.92 1.24 -14.70
CA ARG A 166 -4.21 0.77 -15.23
C ARG A 166 -5.24 0.52 -14.13
N GLU A 167 -4.84 -0.04 -12.99
CA GLU A 167 -5.71 -0.14 -11.80
C GLU A 167 -6.16 1.25 -11.32
N THR A 168 -5.23 2.21 -11.28
CA THR A 168 -5.54 3.60 -10.93
C THR A 168 -6.61 4.17 -11.88
N ALA A 169 -6.47 3.95 -13.19
CA ALA A 169 -7.48 4.34 -14.17
C ALA A 169 -8.84 3.67 -13.91
N GLY A 170 -8.85 2.38 -13.57
CA GLY A 170 -10.05 1.65 -13.18
C GLY A 170 -10.75 2.26 -11.96
N LEU A 171 -10.00 2.60 -10.91
CA LEU A 171 -10.52 3.29 -9.71
C LEU A 171 -11.11 4.66 -10.05
N VAL A 172 -10.42 5.43 -10.91
CA VAL A 172 -10.89 6.74 -11.38
C VAL A 172 -12.23 6.59 -12.10
N PHE A 173 -12.34 5.69 -13.07
CA PHE A 173 -13.59 5.46 -13.80
C PHE A 173 -14.71 4.98 -12.87
N LEU A 174 -14.40 4.12 -11.89
CA LEU A 174 -15.37 3.62 -10.93
C LEU A 174 -15.95 4.74 -10.06
N LEU A 175 -15.08 5.61 -9.51
CA LEU A 175 -15.50 6.73 -8.65
C LEU A 175 -16.18 7.86 -9.44
N GLN A 176 -15.82 8.05 -10.70
CA GLN A 176 -16.54 8.92 -11.64
C GLN A 176 -17.94 8.35 -12.01
N GLY A 177 -18.20 7.06 -11.75
CA GLY A 177 -19.45 6.39 -12.07
C GLY A 177 -19.50 5.75 -13.46
N ASN A 178 -18.40 5.75 -14.20
CA ASN A 178 -18.28 5.02 -15.47
C ASN A 178 -17.95 3.55 -15.22
N VAL A 179 -18.94 2.83 -14.69
CA VAL A 179 -18.77 1.47 -14.15
C VAL A 179 -18.31 0.46 -15.20
N GLU A 180 -18.87 0.49 -16.41
CA GLU A 180 -18.51 -0.48 -17.45
C GLU A 180 -17.07 -0.27 -17.95
N LYS A 181 -16.64 0.98 -18.14
CA LYS A 181 -15.24 1.29 -18.48
C LYS A 181 -14.29 0.88 -17.36
N ALA A 182 -14.70 1.04 -16.09
CA ALA A 182 -13.92 0.58 -14.96
C ALA A 182 -13.76 -0.95 -14.98
N ILE A 183 -14.83 -1.70 -15.21
CA ILE A 183 -14.80 -3.17 -15.31
C ILE A 183 -13.86 -3.60 -16.43
N GLU A 184 -14.02 -3.08 -17.65
CA GLU A 184 -13.17 -3.41 -18.79
C GLU A 184 -11.68 -3.14 -18.49
N THR A 185 -11.38 -1.96 -17.94
CA THR A 185 -10.02 -1.55 -17.59
C THR A 185 -9.41 -2.47 -16.53
N LEU A 186 -10.19 -2.87 -15.52
CA LEU A 186 -9.74 -3.73 -14.41
C LEU A 186 -9.66 -5.21 -14.80
N GLU A 187 -10.49 -5.68 -15.73
CA GLU A 187 -10.36 -7.01 -16.33
C GLU A 187 -9.06 -7.12 -17.13
N HIS A 188 -8.73 -6.11 -17.94
CA HIS A 188 -7.44 -6.04 -18.63
C HIS A 188 -6.27 -6.03 -17.64
N THR A 189 -6.38 -5.23 -16.56
CA THR A 189 -5.36 -5.18 -15.50
C THR A 189 -5.14 -6.55 -14.85
N ARG A 190 -6.23 -7.26 -14.55
CA ARG A 190 -6.19 -8.62 -13.97
C ARG A 190 -5.48 -9.59 -14.90
N ASP A 191 -5.74 -9.50 -16.20
CA ASP A 191 -5.23 -10.43 -17.22
C ASP A 191 -3.73 -10.24 -17.46
N ASP A 192 -3.27 -8.98 -17.56
CA ASP A 192 -1.84 -8.65 -17.68
C ASP A 192 -1.05 -9.06 -16.43
N ALA A 193 -1.63 -8.81 -15.25
CA ALA A 193 -1.01 -9.11 -13.96
C ALA A 193 -1.71 -10.27 -13.27
N SER A 194 -1.78 -11.42 -13.94
CA SER A 194 -2.53 -12.60 -13.48
C SER A 194 -2.12 -13.16 -12.10
N THR A 195 -0.91 -12.83 -11.64
CA THR A 195 -0.37 -13.26 -10.34
C THR A 195 -0.56 -12.23 -9.23
N VAL A 196 -0.99 -11.00 -9.53
CA VAL A 196 -1.14 -9.92 -8.56
C VAL A 196 -2.56 -9.92 -7.98
N GLY A 197 -2.70 -10.39 -6.74
CA GLY A 197 -3.99 -10.55 -6.09
C GLY A 197 -4.72 -9.24 -5.75
N ASN A 198 -3.98 -8.16 -5.47
CA ASN A 198 -4.56 -6.89 -5.00
C ASN A 198 -5.58 -6.30 -5.99
N PHE A 199 -5.29 -6.38 -7.29
CA PHE A 199 -6.15 -5.82 -8.35
C PHE A 199 -7.53 -6.49 -8.43
N ARG A 200 -7.66 -7.73 -7.93
CA ARG A 200 -8.96 -8.45 -7.91
C ARG A 200 -9.95 -7.80 -6.94
N PHE A 201 -9.48 -7.15 -5.88
CA PHE A 201 -10.35 -6.46 -4.93
C PHE A 201 -10.96 -5.22 -5.58
N THR A 202 -10.15 -4.40 -6.26
CA THR A 202 -10.64 -3.25 -7.04
C THR A 202 -11.64 -3.68 -8.10
N LEU A 203 -11.35 -4.76 -8.83
CA LEU A 203 -12.28 -5.36 -9.80
C LEU A 203 -13.57 -5.85 -9.13
N ALA A 204 -13.50 -6.46 -7.96
CA ALA A 204 -14.68 -6.89 -7.21
C ALA A 204 -15.58 -5.70 -6.84
N ALA A 205 -15.00 -4.58 -6.42
CA ALA A 205 -15.75 -3.36 -6.15
C ALA A 205 -16.46 -2.84 -7.41
N ALA A 206 -15.78 -2.86 -8.57
CA ALA A 206 -16.37 -2.49 -9.86
C ALA A 206 -17.53 -3.43 -10.25
N TYR A 207 -17.35 -4.75 -10.10
CA TYR A 207 -18.41 -5.73 -10.36
C TYR A 207 -19.63 -5.52 -9.47
N VAL A 208 -19.47 -5.23 -8.18
CA VAL A 208 -20.60 -4.89 -7.30
C VAL A 208 -21.35 -3.68 -7.81
N ARG A 209 -20.64 -2.60 -8.18
CA ARG A 209 -21.25 -1.39 -8.73
C ARG A 209 -21.94 -1.62 -10.07
N GLY A 210 -21.50 -2.62 -10.84
CA GLY A 210 -22.14 -3.07 -12.07
C GLY A 210 -23.26 -4.10 -11.87
N GLY A 211 -23.63 -4.43 -10.63
CA GLY A 211 -24.65 -5.44 -10.33
C GLY A 211 -24.22 -6.90 -10.57
N ARG A 212 -22.92 -7.15 -10.78
CA ARG A 212 -22.34 -8.46 -11.09
C ARG A 212 -21.80 -9.16 -9.84
N LEU A 213 -22.68 -9.35 -8.84
CA LEU A 213 -22.28 -9.90 -7.54
C LEU A 213 -21.59 -11.28 -7.62
N PRO A 214 -22.00 -12.24 -8.48
CA PRO A 214 -21.27 -13.51 -8.62
C PRO A 214 -19.82 -13.32 -9.07
N ASN A 215 -19.57 -12.43 -10.04
CA ASN A 215 -18.22 -12.09 -10.50
C ASN A 215 -17.41 -11.41 -9.38
N ALA A 216 -18.04 -10.52 -8.60
CA ALA A 216 -17.38 -9.87 -7.48
C ALA A 216 -16.89 -10.88 -6.43
N LYS A 217 -17.74 -11.83 -6.03
CA LYS A 217 -17.37 -12.89 -5.07
C LYS A 217 -16.25 -13.78 -5.60
N ALA A 218 -16.29 -14.13 -6.89
CA ALA A 218 -15.24 -14.90 -7.54
C ALA A 218 -13.90 -14.13 -7.53
N ALA A 219 -13.92 -12.83 -7.83
CA ALA A 219 -12.75 -11.98 -7.78
C ALA A 219 -12.17 -11.87 -6.35
N ILE A 220 -13.00 -11.68 -5.31
CA ILE A 220 -12.53 -11.72 -3.92
C ILE A 220 -11.85 -13.05 -3.59
N ALA A 221 -12.48 -14.19 -3.94
CA ALA A 221 -11.91 -15.51 -3.66
C ALA A 221 -10.56 -15.72 -4.37
N GLU A 222 -10.44 -15.30 -5.63
CA GLU A 222 -9.18 -15.36 -6.37
C GLU A 222 -8.12 -14.44 -5.76
N GLY A 223 -8.49 -13.20 -5.44
CA GLY A 223 -7.61 -12.22 -4.81
C GLY A 223 -7.04 -12.72 -3.49
N LEU A 224 -7.90 -13.20 -2.58
CA LEU A 224 -7.50 -13.78 -1.29
C LEU A 224 -6.56 -14.99 -1.45
N ARG A 225 -6.78 -15.85 -2.46
CA ARG A 225 -5.89 -16.98 -2.76
C ARG A 225 -4.50 -16.52 -3.20
N LEU A 226 -4.41 -15.44 -3.97
CA LEU A 226 -3.15 -14.91 -4.50
C LEU A 226 -2.35 -14.11 -3.45
N VAL A 227 -3.01 -13.45 -2.49
CA VAL A 227 -2.34 -12.62 -1.47
C VAL A 227 -2.05 -13.35 -0.15
N ALA A 228 -2.39 -14.64 -0.03
CA ALA A 228 -2.37 -15.38 1.23
C ALA A 228 -1.03 -15.22 2.01
N GLY A 229 -1.03 -14.32 2.99
CA GLY A 229 0.08 -14.04 3.90
C GLY A 229 1.04 -12.89 3.54
N SER A 230 0.89 -12.21 2.39
CA SER A 230 1.88 -11.24 1.89
C SER A 230 1.43 -9.78 1.85
N SER A 231 0.12 -9.50 1.80
CA SER A 231 -0.41 -8.14 1.59
C SER A 231 -1.21 -7.63 2.78
N TYR A 232 -1.22 -6.32 3.04
CA TYR A 232 -2.07 -5.71 4.08
C TYR A 232 -3.53 -5.51 3.64
N VAL A 233 -3.87 -5.75 2.37
CA VAL A 233 -5.19 -5.43 1.79
C VAL A 233 -6.13 -6.62 1.66
N ASP A 234 -5.87 -7.73 2.34
CA ASP A 234 -6.70 -8.96 2.33
C ASP A 234 -7.91 -8.90 3.29
N SER A 235 -8.25 -7.72 3.79
CA SER A 235 -9.38 -7.46 4.68
C SER A 235 -9.93 -6.04 4.50
N LEU A 236 -11.17 -5.79 4.93
CA LEU A 236 -11.79 -4.46 4.88
C LEU A 236 -10.99 -3.45 5.73
N ALA A 237 -10.58 -3.83 6.94
CA ALA A 237 -9.74 -2.97 7.79
C ALA A 237 -8.41 -2.60 7.11
N GLY A 238 -7.81 -3.57 6.42
CA GLY A 238 -6.60 -3.37 5.62
C GLY A 238 -6.79 -2.39 4.45
N TRP A 239 -7.91 -2.53 3.73
CA TRP A 239 -8.32 -1.59 2.67
C TRP A 239 -8.52 -0.18 3.21
N GLU A 240 -9.25 -0.04 4.30
CA GLU A 240 -9.51 1.24 4.97
C GLU A 240 -8.20 1.93 5.35
N MET A 241 -7.26 1.22 5.98
CA MET A 241 -5.97 1.78 6.40
C MET A 241 -5.11 2.21 5.21
N THR A 242 -4.95 1.33 4.21
CA THR A 242 -4.06 1.59 3.06
C THR A 242 -4.57 2.71 2.17
N HIS A 243 -5.90 2.91 2.11
CA HIS A 243 -6.55 3.94 1.32
C HIS A 243 -7.04 5.14 2.15
N ALA A 244 -6.71 5.19 3.44
CA ALA A 244 -7.16 6.26 4.35
C ALA A 244 -6.79 7.68 3.89
N HIS A 245 -5.87 7.82 2.94
CA HIS A 245 -5.37 9.09 2.43
C HIS A 245 -6.29 9.76 1.37
N PHE A 246 -7.43 9.16 1.00
CA PHE A 246 -8.48 9.90 0.28
C PHE A 246 -8.83 11.18 1.04
N ARG A 247 -8.89 12.31 0.31
CA ARG A 247 -9.36 13.58 0.87
C ARG A 247 -10.83 13.50 1.23
N ASN A 248 -11.64 12.94 0.33
CA ASN A 248 -13.06 12.73 0.55
C ASN A 248 -13.30 11.35 1.18
N PRO A 249 -13.76 11.26 2.44
CA PRO A 249 -14.01 9.96 3.07
C PRO A 249 -15.13 9.15 2.38
N GLN A 250 -16.03 9.81 1.63
CA GLN A 250 -17.09 9.11 0.90
C GLN A 250 -16.55 8.24 -0.24
N ASP A 251 -15.45 8.64 -0.88
CA ASP A 251 -14.84 7.88 -1.96
C ASP A 251 -14.38 6.51 -1.45
N LEU A 252 -13.71 6.49 -0.29
CA LEU A 252 -13.30 5.27 0.38
C LEU A 252 -14.51 4.45 0.86
N ALA A 253 -15.52 5.11 1.45
CA ALA A 253 -16.71 4.44 1.97
C ALA A 253 -17.47 3.68 0.86
N ILE A 254 -17.54 4.24 -0.35
CA ILE A 254 -18.13 3.58 -1.53
C ILE A 254 -17.38 2.29 -1.87
N LEU A 255 -16.05 2.34 -1.90
CA LEU A 255 -15.21 1.18 -2.24
C LEU A 255 -15.32 0.09 -1.17
N VAL A 256 -15.21 0.47 0.12
CA VAL A 256 -15.32 -0.47 1.24
C VAL A 256 -16.70 -1.11 1.32
N ALA A 257 -17.78 -0.36 1.08
CA ALA A 257 -19.12 -0.91 1.02
C ALA A 257 -19.27 -1.96 -0.10
N ALA A 258 -18.70 -1.68 -1.27
CA ALA A 258 -18.71 -2.61 -2.39
C ALA A 258 -17.91 -3.89 -2.07
N LEU A 259 -16.71 -3.76 -1.48
CA LEU A 259 -15.89 -4.91 -1.05
C LEU A 259 -16.59 -5.75 0.02
N ARG A 260 -17.28 -5.12 0.98
CA ARG A 260 -18.08 -5.81 2.00
C ARG A 260 -19.19 -6.62 1.35
N GLN A 261 -19.90 -6.04 0.38
CA GLN A 261 -20.94 -6.75 -0.37
C GLN A 261 -20.37 -7.91 -1.21
N ALA A 262 -19.15 -7.75 -1.75
CA ALA A 262 -18.42 -8.78 -2.47
C ALA A 262 -17.91 -9.92 -1.56
N GLY A 263 -17.97 -9.74 -0.23
CA GLY A 263 -17.59 -10.76 0.75
C GLY A 263 -16.14 -10.70 1.21
N LEU A 264 -15.45 -9.56 1.04
CA LEU A 264 -14.15 -9.36 1.68
C LEU A 264 -14.33 -9.35 3.22
N PRO A 265 -13.55 -10.14 3.97
CA PRO A 265 -13.72 -10.25 5.43
C PRO A 265 -13.30 -8.95 6.13
N GLN A 266 -13.91 -8.66 7.28
CA GLN A 266 -13.55 -7.48 8.08
C GLN A 266 -12.10 -7.56 8.58
N TRP A 267 -11.71 -8.74 9.07
CA TRP A 267 -10.39 -9.02 9.62
C TRP A 267 -9.68 -10.10 8.81
N ARG A 268 -8.36 -10.12 8.93
CA ARG A 268 -7.50 -11.10 8.26
C ARG A 268 -7.74 -12.52 8.76
N PHE A 269 -7.26 -13.49 7.98
CA PHE A 269 -7.25 -14.91 8.34
C PHE A 269 -8.64 -15.53 8.57
N GLY A 270 -9.70 -14.88 8.06
CA GLY A 270 -11.08 -15.32 8.27
C GLY A 270 -11.56 -15.16 9.71
N PHE A 271 -10.90 -14.30 10.51
CA PHE A 271 -11.30 -14.06 11.88
C PHE A 271 -12.66 -13.34 11.95
N THR A 272 -13.67 -14.05 12.47
CA THR A 272 -15.04 -13.53 12.66
C THR A 272 -15.41 -13.59 14.14
N PRO A 273 -15.11 -12.55 14.92
CA PRO A 273 -15.46 -12.49 16.33
C PRO A 273 -16.96 -12.26 16.53
N ALA A 274 -17.46 -12.64 17.69
CA ALA A 274 -18.81 -12.26 18.11
C ALA A 274 -18.79 -10.83 18.66
N GLU A 275 -19.56 -9.93 18.05
CA GLU A 275 -19.54 -8.50 18.40
C GLU A 275 -19.88 -8.24 19.87
N GLN A 276 -20.77 -9.05 20.46
CA GLN A 276 -21.13 -8.93 21.88
C GLN A 276 -19.98 -9.25 22.84
N ASP A 277 -18.91 -9.90 22.37
CA ASP A 277 -17.73 -10.23 23.18
C ASP A 277 -16.67 -9.12 23.14
N GLN A 278 -16.90 -8.04 22.39
CA GLN A 278 -15.98 -6.90 22.34
C GLN A 278 -15.89 -6.21 23.70
N LEU A 279 -14.65 -5.96 24.15
CA LEU A 279 -14.36 -5.24 25.38
C LEU A 279 -14.48 -3.72 25.17
N GLN A 280 -14.88 -3.00 26.22
CA GLN A 280 -14.85 -1.54 26.22
C GLN A 280 -13.46 -1.01 26.59
N GLY A 281 -13.16 0.23 26.21
CA GLY A 281 -11.85 0.85 26.38
C GLY A 281 -11.28 0.78 27.81
N ALA A 282 -12.11 1.05 28.82
CA ALA A 282 -11.67 0.97 30.22
C ALA A 282 -11.27 -0.46 30.65
N GLU A 283 -11.98 -1.47 30.14
CA GLU A 283 -11.65 -2.88 30.39
C GLU A 283 -10.35 -3.26 29.66
N ILE A 284 -10.19 -2.83 28.39
CA ILE A 284 -8.97 -3.02 27.62
C ILE A 284 -7.77 -2.43 28.35
N ALA A 285 -7.86 -1.16 28.77
CA ALA A 285 -6.76 -0.46 29.44
C ALA A 285 -6.32 -1.18 30.72
N SER A 286 -7.27 -1.60 31.56
CA SER A 286 -6.97 -2.35 32.79
C SER A 286 -6.39 -3.74 32.50
N LEU A 287 -6.73 -4.34 31.35
CA LEU A 287 -6.29 -5.67 30.97
C LEU A 287 -4.86 -5.67 30.44
N VAL A 288 -4.48 -4.67 29.64
CA VAL A 288 -3.26 -4.73 28.82
C VAL A 288 -2.16 -3.77 29.28
N ILE A 289 -2.49 -2.58 29.79
CA ILE A 289 -1.46 -1.58 30.12
C ILE A 289 -0.70 -2.02 31.37
N GLY A 290 0.63 -1.99 31.30
CA GLY A 290 1.52 -2.46 32.37
C GLY A 290 1.63 -3.98 32.51
N HIS A 291 1.10 -4.75 31.54
CA HIS A 291 1.08 -6.21 31.60
C HIS A 291 1.81 -6.85 30.41
N THR A 292 2.09 -8.16 30.54
CA THR A 292 2.60 -8.97 29.42
C THR A 292 1.47 -9.83 28.87
N LEU A 293 1.22 -9.73 27.57
CA LEU A 293 0.29 -10.60 26.86
C LEU A 293 1.07 -11.76 26.25
N GLN A 294 0.65 -12.99 26.53
CA GLN A 294 1.27 -14.19 25.99
C GLN A 294 0.24 -15.02 25.22
N GLY A 295 0.62 -15.49 24.03
CA GLY A 295 -0.24 -16.41 23.30
C GLY A 295 0.27 -16.72 21.90
N GLN A 296 -0.63 -16.67 20.92
CA GLN A 296 -0.41 -17.16 19.56
C GLN A 296 -0.94 -16.20 18.51
N ILE A 297 -0.25 -16.06 17.37
CA ILE A 297 -0.71 -15.26 16.24
C ILE A 297 -1.14 -16.11 15.06
N GLU A 298 -2.13 -15.61 14.33
CA GLU A 298 -2.46 -16.11 13.00
C GLU A 298 -1.49 -15.54 11.93
N PRO A 299 -1.25 -16.27 10.82
CA PRO A 299 -1.72 -17.63 10.57
C PRO A 299 -0.83 -18.68 11.27
N GLY A 300 -1.43 -19.82 11.63
CA GLY A 300 -0.66 -21.00 12.08
C GLY A 300 -0.29 -21.00 13.56
N LEU A 301 -0.90 -20.12 14.36
CA LEU A 301 -0.88 -20.10 15.82
C LEU A 301 0.53 -20.17 16.42
N GLN A 302 1.47 -19.43 15.82
CA GLN A 302 2.85 -19.37 16.30
C GLN A 302 2.94 -18.58 17.60
N PRO A 303 3.81 -18.97 18.55
CA PRO A 303 3.95 -18.26 19.83
C PRO A 303 4.32 -16.79 19.62
N ALA A 304 3.68 -15.91 20.40
CA ALA A 304 3.96 -14.49 20.42
C ALA A 304 3.75 -13.89 21.81
N PHE A 305 4.44 -12.77 22.04
CA PHE A 305 4.42 -12.00 23.26
C PHE A 305 4.27 -10.52 22.94
N LEU A 306 3.46 -9.81 23.70
CA LEU A 306 3.40 -8.35 23.67
C LEU A 306 3.59 -7.85 25.11
N GLN A 307 4.76 -7.29 25.38
CA GLN A 307 5.06 -6.71 26.68
C GLN A 307 4.76 -5.22 26.64
N ILE A 308 3.91 -4.74 27.55
CA ILE A 308 3.44 -3.34 27.57
C ILE A 308 3.81 -2.71 28.92
N GLY A 309 4.61 -1.65 28.90
CA GLY A 309 4.94 -0.85 30.07
C GLY A 309 3.76 -0.02 30.56
N SER A 310 3.82 0.45 31.81
CA SER A 310 2.82 1.39 32.34
C SER A 310 2.84 2.75 31.64
N ASP A 311 3.94 3.08 30.96
CA ASP A 311 4.11 4.26 30.09
C ASP A 311 3.65 4.01 28.64
N GLY A 312 3.06 2.84 28.35
CA GLY A 312 2.59 2.45 27.02
C GLY A 312 3.70 2.01 26.06
N LYS A 313 4.98 2.10 26.42
CA LYS A 313 6.05 1.55 25.58
C LYS A 313 5.95 0.03 25.56
N ALA A 314 6.04 -0.53 24.37
CA ALA A 314 5.81 -1.95 24.17
C ALA A 314 6.84 -2.60 23.24
N ALA A 315 6.97 -3.91 23.40
CA ALA A 315 7.73 -4.75 22.49
C ALA A 315 6.89 -5.98 22.11
N PHE A 316 6.59 -6.11 20.82
CA PHE A 316 5.97 -7.28 20.23
C PHE A 316 7.04 -8.25 19.72
N ARG A 317 6.87 -9.53 20.04
CA ARG A 317 7.77 -10.63 19.66
C ARG A 317 6.98 -11.80 19.12
N SER A 318 7.35 -12.29 17.95
CA SER A 318 6.93 -13.58 17.40
C SER A 318 8.14 -14.34 16.87
N THR A 319 7.92 -15.53 16.31
CA THR A 319 8.98 -16.32 15.65
C THR A 319 9.62 -15.61 14.46
N THR A 320 8.93 -14.65 13.85
CA THR A 320 9.36 -13.97 12.61
C THR A 320 9.50 -12.46 12.75
N ARG A 321 9.05 -11.85 13.87
CA ARG A 321 9.02 -10.40 14.04
C ARG A 321 9.43 -10.00 15.45
N LEU A 322 10.21 -8.93 15.52
CA LEU A 322 10.47 -8.16 16.74
C LEU A 322 10.19 -6.69 16.41
N VAL A 323 9.24 -6.08 17.11
CA VAL A 323 8.84 -4.68 16.89
C VAL A 323 8.80 -3.97 18.23
N THR A 324 9.36 -2.77 18.28
CA THR A 324 9.19 -1.82 19.39
C THR A 324 8.16 -0.77 19.00
N GLU A 325 7.21 -0.50 19.89
CA GLU A 325 6.03 0.29 19.57
C GLU A 325 5.49 1.02 20.80
N THR A 326 4.49 1.87 20.59
CA THR A 326 3.68 2.44 21.65
C THR A 326 2.29 1.83 21.57
N VAL A 327 1.76 1.41 22.71
CA VAL A 327 0.43 0.84 22.88
C VAL A 327 -0.41 1.77 23.74
N TYR A 328 -1.61 2.07 23.29
CA TYR A 328 -2.59 2.86 24.03
C TYR A 328 -4.01 2.46 23.64
N VAL A 329 -4.99 2.96 24.38
CA VAL A 329 -6.41 2.73 24.12
C VAL A 329 -7.02 4.02 23.57
N ASP A 330 -7.74 3.93 22.45
CA ASP A 330 -8.50 5.03 21.84
C ASP A 330 -9.95 4.58 21.63
N GLY A 331 -10.88 5.21 22.36
CA GLY A 331 -12.25 4.72 22.46
C GLY A 331 -12.29 3.26 22.95
N ASP A 332 -12.94 2.39 22.19
CA ASP A 332 -13.06 0.94 22.46
C ASP A 332 -12.05 0.09 21.67
N LEU A 333 -10.93 0.70 21.23
CA LEU A 333 -9.90 0.04 20.44
C LEU A 333 -8.54 0.06 21.15
N LEU A 334 -7.80 -1.04 21.00
CA LEU A 334 -6.38 -1.11 21.32
C LEU A 334 -5.59 -0.65 20.10
N CYS A 335 -4.70 0.32 20.27
CA CYS A 335 -3.90 0.89 19.21
C CYS A 335 -2.43 0.55 19.41
N GLU A 336 -1.81 0.08 18.33
CA GLU A 336 -0.37 -0.15 18.24
C GLU A 336 0.24 0.82 17.24
N GLN A 337 1.24 1.58 17.68
CA GLN A 337 1.91 2.57 16.86
C GLN A 337 3.41 2.30 16.86
N SER A 338 3.93 1.93 15.70
CA SER A 338 5.36 1.74 15.45
C SER A 338 5.79 2.59 14.26
N GLU A 339 7.09 2.61 13.94
CA GLU A 339 7.55 3.23 12.69
C GLU A 339 7.01 2.50 11.44
N ASN A 340 6.63 1.23 11.59
CA ASN A 340 5.89 0.49 10.56
C ASN A 340 4.48 1.08 10.44
N LEU A 341 3.88 1.01 9.25
CA LEU A 341 2.59 1.67 8.96
C LEU A 341 2.61 3.20 9.23
N PHE A 342 3.69 3.88 8.84
CA PHE A 342 3.73 5.35 8.74
C PHE A 342 3.72 6.09 10.09
N GLY A 343 4.01 5.42 11.21
CA GLY A 343 3.72 6.00 12.53
C GLY A 343 2.22 6.23 12.73
N ARG A 344 1.35 5.66 11.88
CA ARG A 344 -0.09 5.68 12.12
C ARG A 344 -0.41 4.55 13.09
N PRO A 345 -1.33 4.79 14.03
CA PRO A 345 -1.78 3.73 14.90
C PRO A 345 -2.60 2.70 14.10
N ASP A 346 -2.23 1.42 14.24
CA ASP A 346 -3.01 0.27 13.79
C ASP A 346 -3.92 -0.14 14.94
N CYS A 347 -5.15 0.37 14.93
CA CYS A 347 -6.12 0.19 16.00
C CYS A 347 -7.07 -0.96 15.70
N GLY A 348 -7.39 -1.73 16.73
CA GLY A 348 -8.21 -2.92 16.61
C GLY A 348 -8.98 -3.26 17.89
N PRO A 349 -10.15 -3.89 17.76
CA PRO A 349 -10.94 -4.33 18.90
C PRO A 349 -10.29 -5.52 19.63
N VAL A 350 -10.58 -5.62 20.93
CA VAL A 350 -10.24 -6.77 21.77
C VAL A 350 -11.53 -7.50 22.12
N TYR A 351 -11.54 -8.81 21.97
CA TYR A 351 -12.69 -9.67 22.24
C TYR A 351 -12.37 -10.66 23.34
N ARG A 352 -13.33 -10.89 24.24
CA ARG A 352 -13.30 -12.02 25.17
C ARG A 352 -13.46 -13.33 24.39
N ARG A 353 -12.75 -14.37 24.80
CA ARG A 353 -12.94 -15.72 24.24
C ARG A 353 -13.60 -16.61 25.28
N ASN A 354 -14.62 -17.36 24.85
CA ASN A 354 -15.27 -18.38 25.67
C ASN A 354 -14.45 -19.68 25.63
N ASP A 355 -13.38 -19.73 26.42
CA ASP A 355 -12.63 -20.96 26.69
C ASP A 355 -12.88 -21.50 28.11
N ALA A 356 -12.47 -22.74 28.37
CA ALA A 356 -12.68 -23.41 29.65
C ALA A 356 -11.99 -22.71 30.84
N ALA A 357 -11.03 -21.82 30.59
CA ALA A 357 -10.28 -21.09 31.60
C ALA A 357 -10.87 -19.69 31.89
N GLY A 358 -11.74 -19.16 31.02
CA GLY A 358 -12.44 -17.88 31.18
C GLY A 358 -11.54 -16.65 31.20
N LYS A 359 -10.31 -16.75 30.68
CA LYS A 359 -9.27 -15.69 30.77
C LYS A 359 -8.43 -15.54 29.50
N SER A 360 -9.02 -15.80 28.34
CA SER A 360 -8.35 -15.55 27.06
C SER A 360 -9.11 -14.55 26.19
N TYR A 361 -8.35 -13.94 25.29
CA TYR A 361 -8.78 -12.81 24.49
C TYR A 361 -8.24 -12.93 23.07
N SER A 362 -8.88 -12.22 22.15
CA SER A 362 -8.40 -12.03 20.79
C SER A 362 -8.31 -10.55 20.50
N TYR A 363 -7.17 -10.09 20.01
CA TYR A 363 -6.99 -8.74 19.49
C TYR A 363 -6.72 -8.85 17.99
N ALA A 364 -7.49 -8.11 17.20
CA ALA A 364 -7.37 -8.12 15.74
C ALA A 364 -7.19 -6.70 15.23
N ASN A 365 -6.15 -6.50 14.41
CA ASN A 365 -5.91 -5.25 13.69
C ASN A 365 -5.61 -5.56 12.21
N THR A 366 -5.09 -4.59 11.45
CA THR A 366 -4.84 -4.78 10.01
C THR A 366 -3.66 -5.70 9.70
N SER A 367 -2.77 -5.94 10.68
CA SER A 367 -1.53 -6.67 10.48
C SER A 367 -1.49 -8.04 11.17
N LYS A 368 -2.33 -8.29 12.18
CA LYS A 368 -2.37 -9.55 12.93
C LYS A 368 -3.72 -9.83 13.57
N VAL A 369 -3.93 -11.13 13.86
CA VAL A 369 -4.91 -11.61 14.84
C VAL A 369 -4.09 -12.31 15.92
N PHE A 370 -4.14 -11.77 17.14
CA PHE A 370 -3.38 -12.23 18.30
C PHE A 370 -4.32 -12.78 19.36
N HIS A 371 -4.17 -14.05 19.66
CA HIS A 371 -4.90 -14.75 20.70
C HIS A 371 -4.03 -14.82 21.95
N PHE A 372 -4.48 -14.29 23.07
CA PHE A 372 -3.62 -14.13 24.24
C PHE A 372 -4.32 -14.35 25.58
N THR A 373 -3.50 -14.58 26.59
CA THR A 373 -3.83 -14.44 28.02
C THR A 373 -2.91 -13.39 28.64
N VAL A 374 -3.30 -12.88 29.80
CA VAL A 374 -2.52 -11.85 30.51
C VAL A 374 -1.65 -12.49 31.58
N VAL A 375 -0.35 -12.19 31.53
CA VAL A 375 0.64 -12.54 32.53
C VAL A 375 0.95 -11.27 33.34
N ARG A 376 0.79 -11.37 34.66
CA ARG A 376 1.09 -10.28 35.62
C ARG A 376 2.53 -10.31 36.07
#